data_AF-A0A971CPS6-F1
#
_entry.id   AF-A0A971CPS6-F1
#
_cell.length_a   1.000
_cell.length_b   1.000
_cell.length_c   1.000
_cell.angle_alpha   90.00
_cell.angle_beta   90.00
_cell.angle_gamma   90.00
#
_symmetry.space_group_name_H-M   'P 1'
#
loop_
_entity.id
_entity.type
_entity.pdbx_description
1 polymer ?
#
loop_
_entity_poly.entity_id
_entity_poly.type
_entity_poly.pdbx_seq_one_letter_code
_entity_poly.pdbx_strand_id
1 'polypeptide(L)' 'MGPKTEQRAINLRRANRRMPRRRFDIPPEKVHYLNPEFLRNFTTDSGKIYARRTTGVSAKLHRRITREIKRARALNLM' A
#
# COMPACT_ATOMS: atom_id res chain seq x y z
N MET A 1 20.97 -19.67 18.57
CA MET A 1 21.81 -19.63 17.36
C MET A 1 21.39 -18.45 16.50
N GLY A 2 22.26 -17.45 16.35
CA GLY A 2 22.02 -16.27 15.51
C GLY A 2 22.31 -16.53 14.02
N PRO A 3 22.06 -15.55 13.14
CA PRO A 3 22.40 -15.65 11.72
C PRO A 3 23.91 -15.87 11.52
N LYS A 4 24.27 -16.83 10.65
CA LYS A 4 25.66 -17.25 10.37
C LYS A 4 26.51 -16.22 9.59
N THR A 5 25.88 -15.28 8.89
CA THR A 5 26.56 -14.25 8.08
C THR A 5 25.88 -12.89 8.26
N GLU A 6 26.62 -11.81 8.05
CA GLU A 6 26.08 -10.44 8.12
C GLU A 6 24.92 -10.23 7.13
N GLN A 7 25.06 -10.74 5.91
CA GLN A 7 24.00 -10.68 4.91
C GLN A 7 22.72 -11.40 5.38
N ARG A 8 22.85 -12.55 6.06
CA ARG A 8 21.69 -13.23 6.68
C ARG A 8 21.10 -12.40 7.80
N ALA A 9 21.91 -11.72 8.60
CA ALA A 9 21.43 -10.84 9.67
C ALA A 9 20.63 -9.64 9.13
N ILE A 10 21.13 -9.00 8.06
CA ILE A 10 20.45 -7.87 7.39
C ILE A 10 19.12 -8.34 6.79
N ASN A 11 19.12 -9.46 6.07
CA ASN A 11 17.90 -10.01 5.46
C ASN A 11 16.85 -10.37 6.52
N LEU A 12 17.27 -10.99 7.63
CA LEU A 12 16.40 -11.32 8.75
C LEU A 12 15.78 -10.05 9.38
N ARG A 13 16.57 -9.00 9.61
CA ARG A 13 16.08 -7.70 10.10
C ARG A 13 15.07 -7.07 9.15
N ARG A 14 15.32 -7.12 7.84
CA ARG A 14 14.45 -6.54 6.82
C ARG A 14 13.13 -7.29 6.69
N ALA A 15 13.16 -8.63 6.75
CA ALA A 15 11.98 -9.48 6.70
C ALA A 15 11.08 -9.29 7.94
N ASN A 16 11.70 -9.18 9.12
CA ASN A 16 11.00 -9.03 10.39
C ASN A 16 10.70 -7.57 10.77
N ARG A 17 10.70 -6.64 9.81
CA ARG A 17 10.35 -5.25 10.08
C ARG A 17 8.89 -5.16 10.52
N ARG A 18 8.66 -4.70 11.75
CA ARG A 18 7.32 -4.56 12.32
C ARG A 18 6.48 -3.65 11.44
N MET A 19 5.26 -4.09 11.10
CA MET A 19 4.34 -3.21 10.38
C MET A 19 4.01 -1.97 11.21
N PRO A 20 3.88 -0.80 10.58
CA PRO A 20 3.36 0.36 11.27
C PRO A 20 1.94 0.09 11.78
N ARG A 21 1.56 0.81 12.84
CA ARG A 21 0.22 0.74 13.42
C ARG A 21 -0.82 0.96 12.32
N ARG A 22 -1.90 0.18 12.38
CA ARG A 22 -2.96 0.19 11.37
C ARG A 22 -3.66 1.55 11.38
N ARG A 23 -3.69 2.18 10.22
CA ARG A 23 -4.42 3.41 9.91
C ARG A 23 -5.91 3.11 9.74
N PHE A 24 -6.79 3.86 10.42
CA PHE A 24 -8.25 3.64 10.45
C PHE A 24 -9.08 4.85 9.98
N ASP A 25 -8.45 5.99 9.74
CA ASP A 25 -9.10 7.25 9.34
C ASP A 25 -9.53 7.30 7.86
N ILE A 26 -9.22 6.26 7.07
CA ILE A 26 -9.63 6.22 5.66
C ILE A 26 -11.04 5.59 5.57
N PRO A 27 -12.07 6.38 5.22
CA PRO A 27 -13.42 5.88 5.02
C PRO A 27 -13.45 4.96 3.79
N PRO A 28 -13.93 3.71 3.91
CA PRO A 28 -14.04 2.79 2.78
C PRO A 28 -14.91 3.33 1.63
N GLU A 29 -15.87 4.19 1.92
CA GLU A 29 -16.85 4.75 0.98
C GLU A 29 -16.17 5.66 -0.05
N LYS A 30 -15.14 6.40 0.36
CA LYS A 30 -14.36 7.26 -0.53
C LYS A 30 -13.46 6.48 -1.50
N VAL A 31 -13.19 5.20 -1.21
CA VAL A 31 -12.42 4.30 -2.09
C VAL A 31 -13.32 3.79 -3.20
N HIS A 32 -13.46 4.61 -4.25
CA HIS A 32 -14.23 4.32 -5.46
C HIS A 32 -13.50 4.83 -6.70
N TYR A 33 -13.55 4.08 -7.80
CA TYR A 33 -12.87 4.41 -9.06
C TYR A 33 -13.32 5.73 -9.70
N LEU A 34 -14.55 6.18 -9.39
CA LEU A 34 -15.07 7.49 -9.84
C LEU A 34 -14.46 8.69 -9.10
N ASN A 35 -13.67 8.46 -8.06
CA ASN A 35 -13.00 9.51 -7.28
C ASN A 35 -11.47 9.44 -7.47
N PRO A 36 -10.94 9.72 -8.67
CA PRO A 36 -9.51 9.55 -8.98
C PRO A 36 -8.60 10.46 -8.15
N GLU A 37 -9.07 11.66 -7.78
CA GLU A 37 -8.34 12.59 -6.90
C GLU A 37 -8.02 11.94 -5.54
N PHE A 38 -8.98 11.22 -4.96
CA PHE A 38 -8.77 10.50 -3.71
C PHE A 38 -7.79 9.34 -3.89
N LEU A 39 -7.89 8.62 -5.01
CA LEU A 39 -7.02 7.49 -5.34
C LEU A 39 -5.56 7.91 -5.62
N ARG A 40 -5.34 9.14 -6.11
CA ARG A 40 -4.02 9.75 -6.35
C ARG A 40 -3.14 9.75 -5.09
N ASN A 41 -3.74 9.93 -3.91
CA ASN A 41 -3.04 9.89 -2.62
C ASN A 41 -2.38 8.53 -2.31
N PHE A 42 -2.78 7.46 -3.00
CA PHE A 42 -2.23 6.12 -2.83
C PHE A 42 -1.26 5.72 -3.94
N THR A 43 -0.89 6.66 -4.80
CA THR A 43 0.09 6.49 -5.87
C THR A 43 1.21 7.51 -5.80
N THR A 44 2.37 7.14 -6.32
CA THR A 44 3.47 8.08 -6.58
C THR A 44 3.11 8.99 -7.75
N ASP A 45 3.87 10.08 -7.93
CA ASP A 45 3.76 10.96 -9.11
C ASP A 45 3.92 10.20 -10.44
N SER A 46 4.77 9.18 -10.49
CA SER A 46 4.94 8.31 -11.66
C SER A 46 3.81 7.27 -11.86
N GLY A 47 2.75 7.30 -11.04
CA GLY A 47 1.64 6.34 -11.13
C GLY A 47 1.94 4.94 -10.58
N LYS A 48 2.96 4.73 -9.74
CA LYS A 48 3.16 3.45 -9.03
C LYS A 48 2.30 3.43 -7.77
N ILE A 49 1.69 2.28 -7.45
CA ILE A 49 0.88 2.13 -6.23
C ILE A 49 1.81 1.97 -5.01
N TYR A 50 1.58 2.74 -3.94
CA TYR A 50 2.35 2.60 -2.71
C TYR A 50 2.14 1.22 -2.09
N ALA A 51 3.21 0.65 -1.52
CA ALA A 51 3.10 -0.59 -0.76
C ALA A 51 2.21 -0.39 0.47
N ARG A 52 1.49 -1.44 0.88
CA ARG A 52 0.65 -1.41 2.10
C ARG A 52 1.38 -0.90 3.35
N ARG A 53 2.66 -1.27 3.51
CA ARG A 53 3.49 -0.84 4.65
C ARG A 53 3.71 0.66 4.70
N THR A 54 3.64 1.36 3.56
CA THR A 54 3.78 2.81 3.49
C THR A 54 2.45 3.50 3.81
N THR A 55 1.35 2.95 3.31
CA THR A 55 0.00 3.51 3.52
C THR A 55 -0.58 3.19 4.90
N GLY A 56 -0.09 2.15 5.58
CA GLY A 56 -0.51 1.78 6.94
C GLY A 56 -1.93 1.21 7.03
N VAL A 57 -2.66 1.06 5.92
CA VAL A 57 -4.05 0.62 5.92
C VAL A 57 -4.21 -0.88 6.20
N SER A 58 -5.44 -1.28 6.52
CA SER A 58 -5.81 -2.69 6.60
C SER A 58 -5.55 -3.44 5.30
N ALA A 59 -5.30 -4.75 5.38
CA ALA A 59 -5.11 -5.56 4.17
C ALA A 59 -6.37 -5.59 3.29
N LYS A 60 -7.57 -5.59 3.90
CA LYS A 60 -8.86 -5.54 3.19
C LYS A 60 -8.99 -4.23 2.40
N LEU A 61 -8.68 -3.10 3.05
CA LEU A 61 -8.78 -1.79 2.44
C LEU A 61 -7.71 -1.58 1.35
N HIS A 62 -6.48 -2.05 1.58
CA HIS A 62 -5.43 -1.98 0.56
C HIS A 62 -5.82 -2.73 -0.73
N ARG A 63 -6.35 -3.95 -0.61
CA ARG A 63 -6.85 -4.72 -1.76
C ARG A 63 -7.97 -4.00 -2.50
N ARG A 64 -8.87 -3.32 -1.77
CA ARG A 64 -9.92 -2.48 -2.35
C ARG A 64 -9.31 -1.31 -3.12
N ILE A 65 -8.43 -0.53 -2.49
CA ILE A 65 -7.72 0.61 -3.12
C ILE A 65 -7.02 0.18 -4.41
N THR A 66 -6.25 -0.92 -4.38
CA THR A 66 -5.55 -1.42 -5.56
C THR A 66 -6.51 -1.79 -6.70
N ARG A 67 -7.67 -2.40 -6.38
CA ARG A 67 -8.68 -2.74 -7.39
C ARG A 67 -9.28 -1.50 -8.02
N GLU A 68 -9.66 -0.52 -7.20
CA GLU A 68 -10.28 0.72 -7.65
C GLU A 68 -9.32 1.58 -8.46
N ILE A 69 -8.03 1.66 -8.09
CA ILE A 69 -6.98 2.31 -8.89
C ILE A 69 -6.87 1.65 -10.27
N LYS A 70 -6.86 0.31 -10.33
CA LYS A 70 -6.76 -0.41 -11.61
C LYS A 70 -7.98 -0.17 -12.50
N ARG A 71 -9.18 -0.09 -11.91
CA ARG A 71 -10.41 0.28 -12.63
C ARG A 71 -10.36 1.70 -13.16
N ALA A 72 -9.95 2.67 -12.33
CA ALA A 72 -9.82 4.06 -12.74
C ALA A 72 -8.86 4.22 -13.93
N ARG A 73 -7.72 3.50 -13.92
CA ARG A 73 -6.77 3.48 -15.05
C ARG A 73 -7.37 2.90 -16.33
N ALA A 74 -8.11 1.79 -16.21
CA ALA A 74 -8.75 1.16 -17.37
C ALA A 74 -9.81 2.07 -18.01
N LEU A 75 -10.43 2.96 -17.23
CA LEU A 75 -11.40 3.95 -17.67
C LEU A 75 -10.77 5.31 -18.01
N ASN A 76 -9.44 5.41 -17.99
CA ASN A 76 -8.68 6.64 -18.24
C ASN A 76 -9.06 7.83 -17.33
N LEU A 77 -9.50 7.54 -16.09
CA LEU A 77 -9.81 8.54 -15.06
C LEU A 77 -8.57 8.90 -14.22
N MET A 78 -7.53 8.06 -14.25
CA MET A 78 -6.33 8.14 -13.42
C MET A 78 -5.10 7.63 -14.15
#